data_AF-A0A1Q3R2M6-F1
#
_entry.id   AF-A0A1Q3R2M6-F1
#
_cell.length_a   1.000
_cell.length_b   1.000
_cell.length_c   1.000
_cell.angle_alpha   90.00
_cell.angle_beta   90.00
_cell.angle_gamma   90.00
#
_symmetry.space_group_name_H-M   'P 1'
#
loop_
_entity.id
_entity.type
_entity.pdbx_description
1 polymer ?
#
loop_
_entity_poly.entity_id
_entity_poly.type
_entity_poly.pdbx_seq_one_letter_code
_entity_poly.pdbx_strand_id
1 'polypeptide(L)' 'MTTPSSEGLRRYPGGYYDVGNDDPQPCTCTPTCAPRCTGSCGCEACALAFAEFCDIAGLIGMDGFTVPEAEAVRRYQLGR' A
#
# COMPACT_ATOMS: atom_id res chain seq x y z
N MET A 1 15.31 5.67 10.37
CA MET A 1 13.84 5.64 10.52
C MET A 1 13.27 6.97 10.09
N THR A 2 12.40 6.96 9.08
CA THR A 2 11.62 8.13 8.64
C THR A 2 10.47 8.37 9.61
N THR A 3 10.13 9.63 9.89
CA THR A 3 9.08 10.01 10.85
C THR A 3 7.72 10.12 10.14
N PRO A 4 6.60 9.67 10.76
CA PRO A 4 5.26 9.84 10.21
C PRO A 4 4.93 11.31 9.98
N SER A 5 4.27 11.60 8.85
CA SER A 5 3.80 12.95 8.54
C SER A 5 2.66 13.38 9.47
N SER A 6 2.45 14.69 9.66
CA SER A 6 1.33 15.20 10.47
C SER A 6 -0.04 14.82 9.90
N GLU A 7 -0.16 14.68 8.57
CA GLU A 7 -1.36 14.15 7.91
C GLU A 7 -1.52 12.66 8.18
N GLY A 8 -0.42 11.91 8.12
CA GLY A 8 -0.40 10.49 8.46
C GLY A 8 -0.82 10.20 9.90
N LEU A 9 -0.34 11.01 10.86
CA LEU A 9 -0.75 10.94 12.27
C LEU A 9 -2.23 11.31 12.47
N ARG A 10 -2.75 12.28 11.71
CA ARG A 10 -4.17 12.66 11.76
C ARG A 10 -5.10 11.55 11.27
N ARG A 11 -4.70 10.81 10.25
CA ARG A 11 -5.49 9.71 9.67
C ARG A 11 -5.23 8.36 10.35
N TYR A 12 -4.06 8.17 10.95
CA TYR A 12 -3.67 6.95 11.66
C TYR A 12 -2.90 7.32 12.95
N PRO A 13 -3.57 7.30 14.13
CA PRO A 13 -2.98 7.75 15.39
C PRO A 13 -1.72 6.99 15.83
N GLY A 14 -1.46 5.80 15.27
CA GLY A 14 -0.24 5.02 15.52
C GLY A 14 0.97 5.45 14.68
N GLY A 15 0.78 6.27 13.64
CA GLY A 15 1.85 6.78 12.80
C GLY A 15 2.62 5.77 11.95
N TYR A 16 2.62 4.47 12.26
CA TYR A 16 3.39 3.45 11.55
C TYR A 16 2.51 2.27 11.15
N TYR A 17 2.82 1.65 10.03
CA TYR A 17 2.14 0.48 9.49
C TYR A 17 3.06 -0.74 9.52
N ASP A 18 2.49 -1.87 9.89
CA ASP A 18 3.17 -3.15 9.92
C ASP A 18 3.02 -3.81 8.54
N VAL A 19 4.13 -4.00 7.83
CA VAL A 19 4.19 -4.59 6.47
C VAL A 19 4.76 -6.00 6.52
N GLY A 20 4.27 -6.82 7.45
CA GLY A 20 4.66 -8.22 7.56
C GLY A 20 6.05 -8.39 8.17
N ASN A 21 7.00 -8.93 7.40
CA ASN A 21 8.36 -9.24 7.90
C ASN A 21 9.34 -8.07 7.87
N ASP A 22 8.92 -6.90 7.38
CA ASP A 22 9.75 -5.70 7.32
C ASP A 22 9.56 -4.79 8.55
N ASP A 23 10.53 -3.90 8.80
CA ASP A 23 10.45 -2.89 9.84
C ASP A 23 9.17 -2.03 9.67
N PRO A 24 8.46 -1.69 10.77
CA PRO A 24 7.28 -0.83 10.73
C PRO A 24 7.60 0.46 9.98
N GLN A 25 6.82 0.69 8.93
CA GLN A 25 7.09 1.76 8.01
C GLN A 25 6.19 2.98 8.34
N PRO A 26 6.69 4.22 8.24
CA PRO A 26 5.97 5.40 8.71
C PRO A 26 4.88 5.88 7.75
N CYS A 27 3.75 6.31 8.32
CA CYS A 27 2.63 6.92 7.62
C CYS A 27 3.01 8.29 7.00
N THR A 28 3.42 8.26 5.74
CA THR A 28 3.81 9.44 4.93
C THR A 28 2.67 9.97 4.05
N CYS A 29 1.40 9.73 4.43
CA CYS A 29 0.24 10.15 3.63
C CYS A 29 0.35 11.57 3.06
N THR A 30 0.29 11.65 1.74
CA THR A 30 0.10 12.90 1.01
C THR A 30 -1.36 12.99 0.54
N PRO A 31 -1.88 14.19 0.20
CA PRO A 31 -3.19 14.33 -0.44
C PRO A 31 -3.28 13.55 -1.77
N THR A 32 -2.14 13.19 -2.36
CA THR A 32 -2.01 12.44 -3.61
C THR A 32 -1.36 11.08 -3.35
N CYS A 33 -2.10 10.13 -2.76
CA CYS A 33 -1.69 8.73 -2.84
C CYS A 33 -1.97 8.18 -4.25
N ALA A 34 -1.22 7.13 -4.63
CA ALA A 34 -1.60 6.30 -5.77
C ALA A 34 -3.06 5.82 -5.61
N PRO A 35 -3.84 5.66 -6.70
CA PRO A 35 -5.27 5.31 -6.64
C PRO A 35 -5.57 4.05 -5.80
N ARG A 36 -4.67 3.07 -5.86
CA ARG A 36 -4.73 1.83 -5.07
C ARG A 36 -4.62 2.03 -3.56
N CYS A 37 -4.08 3.17 -3.15
CA CYS A 37 -3.86 3.57 -1.76
C CYS A 37 -4.78 4.69 -1.30
N THR A 38 -5.75 5.12 -2.13
CA THR A 38 -6.75 6.11 -1.74
C THR A 38 -7.54 5.61 -0.52
N GLY A 39 -7.55 6.41 0.55
CA GLY A 39 -8.19 6.05 1.83
C GLY A 39 -7.34 5.17 2.76
N SER A 40 -6.20 4.65 2.29
CA SER A 40 -5.26 3.90 3.13
C SER A 40 -4.17 4.81 3.67
N CYS A 41 -3.78 4.59 4.93
CA CYS A 41 -2.66 5.29 5.53
C CYS A 41 -1.32 4.62 5.15
N GLY A 42 -0.38 5.41 4.62
CA GLY A 42 0.93 4.94 4.17
C GLY A 42 0.94 4.55 2.70
N CYS A 43 1.02 5.51 1.78
CA CYS A 43 0.99 5.20 0.35
C CYS A 43 2.16 4.27 -0.05
N GLU A 44 3.32 4.39 0.61
CA GLU A 44 4.46 3.47 0.46
C GLU A 44 4.15 2.09 1.05
N ALA A 45 3.57 2.00 2.26
CA ALA A 45 3.05 0.75 2.84
C ALA A 45 2.21 -0.02 1.85
N CYS A 46 1.25 0.72 1.31
CA CYS A 46 0.17 0.17 0.55
C CYS A 46 0.68 -0.18 -0.84
N ALA A 47 1.64 0.58 -1.37
CA ALA A 47 2.34 0.20 -2.59
C ALA A 47 3.14 -1.10 -2.40
N LEU A 48 3.86 -1.25 -1.29
CA LEU A 48 4.61 -2.47 -0.95
C LEU A 48 3.67 -3.67 -0.76
N ALA A 49 2.66 -3.54 0.10
CA ALA A 49 1.69 -4.61 0.36
C ALA A 49 0.87 -4.97 -0.88
N PHE A 50 0.59 -4.01 -1.77
CA PHE A 50 -0.04 -4.29 -3.06
C PHE A 50 0.89 -5.06 -3.99
N ALA A 51 2.17 -4.69 -4.06
CA ALA A 51 3.16 -5.38 -4.87
C ALA A 51 3.33 -6.83 -4.39
N GLU A 52 3.45 -7.04 -3.08
CA GLU A 52 3.54 -8.36 -2.45
C GLU A 52 2.28 -9.19 -2.73
N PHE A 53 1.08 -8.60 -2.56
CA PHE A 53 -0.17 -9.26 -2.93
C PHE A 53 -0.18 -9.70 -4.39
N CYS A 54 0.23 -8.82 -5.31
CA CYS A 54 0.21 -9.11 -6.74
C CYS A 54 1.23 -10.19 -7.11
N ASP A 55 2.38 -10.25 -6.44
CA ASP A 55 3.37 -11.31 -6.61
C ASP A 55 2.82 -12.66 -6.13
N ILE A 56 2.32 -12.72 -4.89
CA ILE A 56 1.74 -13.93 -4.29
C ILE A 56 0.52 -14.44 -5.08
N ALA A 57 -0.32 -13.54 -5.58
CA ALA A 57 -1.52 -13.87 -6.34
C ALA A 57 -1.22 -14.20 -7.83
N GLY A 58 0.05 -14.18 -8.27
CA GLY A 58 0.42 -14.43 -9.66
C GLY A 58 -0.11 -13.39 -10.64
N LEU A 59 -0.37 -12.17 -10.14
CA LEU A 59 -0.84 -11.03 -10.93
C LEU A 59 0.30 -10.25 -11.59
N ILE A 60 1.56 -10.60 -11.30
CA ILE A 60 2.76 -10.08 -11.96
C ILE A 60 3.39 -11.19 -12.79
N GLY A 61 3.68 -10.90 -14.06
CA GLY A 61 4.38 -11.78 -15.01
C GLY A 61 5.57 -11.07 -15.64
N MET A 62 6.23 -11.73 -16.60
CA MET A 62 7.46 -11.22 -17.23
C MET A 62 7.28 -9.86 -17.93
N ASP A 63 6.09 -9.55 -18.43
CA ASP A 63 5.76 -8.31 -19.15
C ASP A 63 4.97 -7.30 -18.30
N GLY A 64 4.92 -7.48 -16.96
CA GLY A 64 4.15 -6.63 -16.04
C GLY A 64 2.91 -7.32 -15.49
N PHE A 65 1.84 -6.56 -15.21
CA PHE A 65 0.63 -7.15 -14.64
C PHE A 65 -0.07 -8.11 -15.61
N THR A 66 -0.44 -9.30 -15.14
CA THR A 66 -1.17 -10.31 -15.92
C THR A 66 -2.67 -10.00 -16.05
N VAL A 67 -3.15 -9.03 -15.27
CA VAL A 67 -4.50 -8.47 -15.31
C VAL A 67 -4.43 -6.95 -15.42
N PRO A 68 -5.49 -6.27 -15.89
CA PRO A 68 -5.54 -4.81 -15.82
C PRO A 68 -5.31 -4.31 -14.38
N GLU A 69 -4.52 -3.25 -14.19
CA GLU A 69 -4.19 -2.74 -12.84
C GLU A 69 -5.45 -2.46 -12.00
N ALA A 70 -6.51 -1.92 -12.61
CA ALA A 70 -7.77 -1.67 -11.92
C ALA A 70 -8.42 -2.94 -11.33
N GLU A 71 -8.26 -4.09 -12.00
CA GLU A 71 -8.74 -5.38 -11.51
C GLU A 71 -7.88 -5.88 -10.34
N ALA A 72 -6.55 -5.74 -10.43
CA ALA A 72 -5.65 -6.07 -9.33
C ALA A 72 -5.96 -5.22 -8.09
N VAL A 73 -6.20 -3.91 -8.26
CA VAL A 73 -6.59 -2.98 -7.18
C VAL A 73 -7.91 -3.41 -6.54
N ARG A 74 -8.91 -3.76 -7.33
CA ARG A 74 -10.20 -4.24 -6.82
C ARG A 74 -10.04 -5.54 -6.01
N ARG A 75 -9.21 -6.49 -6.48
CA ARG A 75 -8.93 -7.73 -5.74
C ARG A 75 -8.24 -7.47 -4.41
N TYR A 76 -7.25 -6.57 -4.39
CA TYR A 76 -6.56 -6.17 -3.18
C TYR A 76 -7.50 -5.52 -2.15
N GLN A 77 -8.43 -4.68 -2.60
CA GLN A 77 -9.41 -4.01 -1.75
C GLN A 77 -10.50 -4.95 -1.21
N LEU A 78 -10.85 -6.01 -1.92
CA LEU A 78 -11.85 -7.01 -1.48
C LEU A 78 -11.29 -8.05 -0.50
N GLY A 79 -9.98 -8.26 -0.50
CA GLY A 79 -9.30 -9.23 0.37
C GLY A 79 -8.80 -8.66 1.70
N ARG A 80 -9.05 -7.38 1.98
CA ARG A 80 -8.57 -6.63 3.15
C ARG A 80 -9.73 -6.27 4.08
#